data_AF-A0A2V9M476-F1
#
_entry.id   AF-A0A2V9M476-F1
#
_cell.length_a   1.000
_cell.length_b   1.000
_cell.length_c   1.000
_cell.angle_alpha   90.00
_cell.angle_beta   90.00
_cell.angle_gamma   90.00
#
_symmetry.space_group_name_H-M   'P 1'
#
loop_
_entity.id
_entity.type
_entity.pdbx_description
1 polymer ?
#
loop_
_entity_poly.entity_id
_entity_poly.type
_entity_poly.pdbx_seq_one_letter_code
_entity_poly.pdbx_strand_id
1 'polypeptide(L)'
;MATIKRQIGALILLLAGTAFTQEKSSQVMGLVELYGNSAIILYGEEDKYAADLLFAALQPNLRNVKLVPAKGQKLGKEDLVVYVGSFKSNPLARHAFKSLGYSLKWEAMTDGSFLLKTFRKSGKTTVFAAGKDRSGTLYAVN
;
A
#
# COMPACT_ATOMS: atom_id res chain seq x y z
N MET A 1 -12.67 -27.26 22.48
CA MET A 1 -13.05 -25.86 22.19
C MET A 1 -12.24 -25.41 20.97
N ALA A 2 -12.85 -25.42 19.77
CA ALA A 2 -12.17 -25.03 18.54
C ALA A 2 -12.42 -23.53 18.30
N THR A 3 -11.37 -22.72 18.44
CA THR A 3 -11.40 -21.28 18.14
C THR A 3 -11.43 -21.10 16.63
N ILE A 4 -12.61 -20.80 16.08
CA ILE A 4 -12.79 -20.45 14.67
C ILE A 4 -12.04 -19.13 14.42
N LYS A 5 -10.85 -19.21 13.83
CA LYS A 5 -10.15 -18.05 13.26
C LYS A 5 -10.98 -17.53 12.10
N ARG A 6 -11.78 -16.48 12.32
CA ARG A 6 -12.42 -15.73 11.24
C ARG A 6 -11.33 -15.06 10.40
N GLN A 7 -11.03 -15.63 9.24
CA GLN A 7 -10.33 -14.93 8.16
C GLN A 7 -11.30 -13.89 7.61
N ILE A 8 -11.04 -12.60 7.86
CA ILE A 8 -11.72 -11.51 7.16
C ILE A 8 -10.77 -11.12 6.03
N GLY A 9 -10.97 -11.71 4.85
CA GLY A 9 -10.33 -11.23 3.63
C GLY A 9 -11.05 -9.96 3.19
N ALA A 10 -10.39 -8.81 3.30
CA ALA A 10 -10.88 -7.59 2.67
C ALA A 10 -10.34 -7.56 1.23
N LEU A 11 -11.25 -7.65 0.27
CA LEU A 11 -10.97 -7.47 -1.16
C LEU A 11 -11.19 -6.00 -1.49
N ILE A 12 -10.13 -5.27 -1.84
CA ILE A 12 -10.27 -3.90 -2.35
C ILE A 12 -10.26 -3.97 -3.87
N LEU A 13 -11.39 -3.59 -4.48
CA LEU A 13 -11.44 -3.24 -5.90
C LEU A 13 -11.01 -1.78 -6.05
N LEU A 14 -10.00 -1.55 -6.88
CA LEU A 14 -9.46 -0.23 -7.20
C LEU A 14 -9.83 0.10 -8.66
N LEU A 15 -10.52 1.23 -8.87
CA LEU A 15 -11.06 1.72 -10.13
C LEU A 15 -10.25 2.94 -10.60
N ALA A 16 -9.24 2.71 -11.45
CA ALA A 16 -8.54 3.80 -12.13
C ALA A 16 -9.29 4.23 -13.41
N GLY A 17 -9.75 5.49 -13.44
CA GLY A 17 -10.32 6.16 -14.61
C GLY A 17 -9.27 6.58 -15.64
N THR A 18 -9.65 6.53 -16.92
CA THR A 18 -8.79 6.52 -18.12
C THR A 18 -8.44 7.90 -18.70
N ALA A 19 -7.20 8.04 -19.20
CA ALA A 19 -6.79 8.78 -20.41
C ALA A 19 -5.31 8.38 -20.69
N PHE A 20 -4.82 7.88 -21.84
CA PHE A 20 -5.10 8.06 -23.26
C PHE A 20 -4.62 6.81 -24.04
N THR A 21 -5.00 6.76 -25.34
CA THR A 21 -4.56 5.87 -26.45
C THR A 21 -5.19 4.47 -26.59
N GLN A 22 -5.87 4.30 -27.74
CA GLN A 22 -6.39 3.06 -28.29
C GLN A 22 -5.26 2.10 -28.65
N GLU A 23 -4.88 1.24 -27.73
CA GLU A 23 -4.34 -0.08 -28.00
C GLU A 23 -4.83 -0.97 -26.86
N LYS A 24 -5.26 -2.21 -27.16
CA LYS A 24 -5.87 -3.16 -26.23
C LYS A 24 -5.22 -3.13 -24.84
N SER A 25 -5.73 -2.27 -23.96
CA SER A 25 -5.27 -2.11 -22.60
C SER A 25 -5.86 -3.30 -21.84
N SER A 26 -5.07 -4.37 -21.68
CA SER A 26 -5.34 -5.29 -20.59
C SER A 26 -5.09 -4.49 -19.32
N GLN A 27 -6.17 -3.99 -18.71
CA GLN A 27 -6.13 -3.43 -17.37
C GLN A 27 -5.60 -4.53 -16.44
N VAL A 28 -4.30 -4.49 -16.13
CA VAL A 28 -3.72 -5.36 -15.12
C VAL A 28 -4.12 -4.78 -13.77
N MET A 29 -5.30 -5.18 -13.28
CA MET A 29 -5.71 -4.88 -11.91
C MET A 29 -4.81 -5.67 -10.95
N GLY A 30 -4.03 -4.96 -10.15
CA GLY A 30 -3.27 -5.55 -9.06
C GLY A 30 -4.18 -5.88 -7.90
N LEU A 31 -4.43 -7.16 -7.64
CA LEU A 31 -5.18 -7.62 -6.47
C LEU A 31 -4.23 -7.81 -5.28
N VAL A 32 -4.57 -7.21 -4.14
CA VAL A 32 -3.87 -7.41 -2.87
C VAL A 32 -4.84 -7.92 -1.83
N GLU A 33 -4.56 -9.11 -1.31
CA GLU A 33 -5.25 -9.64 -0.15
C GLU A 33 -4.70 -8.99 1.13
N LEU A 34 -5.62 -8.46 1.93
CA LEU A 34 -5.30 -7.87 3.22
C LEU A 34 -5.65 -8.83 4.35
N TYR A 35 -4.70 -9.03 5.26
CA TYR A 35 -4.87 -9.85 6.45
C TYR A 35 -4.45 -9.06 7.68
N GLY A 36 -5.36 -8.94 8.65
CA GLY A 36 -5.10 -8.31 9.95
C GLY A 36 -6.37 -7.71 10.55
N ASN A 37 -6.41 -7.54 11.87
CA ASN A 37 -7.53 -6.88 12.55
C ASN A 37 -7.26 -5.39 12.82
N SER A 38 -5.99 -5.00 12.81
CA SER A 38 -5.51 -3.63 12.95
C SER A 38 -4.54 -3.29 11.83
N ALA A 39 -4.63 -2.07 11.31
CA ALA A 39 -3.78 -1.60 10.22
C ALA A 39 -3.11 -0.27 10.58
N ILE A 40 -1.90 -0.07 10.08
CA ILE A 40 -1.25 1.23 10.04
C ILE A 40 -0.86 1.56 8.61
N ILE A 41 -1.29 2.72 8.13
CA ILE A 41 -0.89 3.30 6.85
C ILE A 41 0.22 4.30 7.15
N LEU A 42 1.45 3.96 6.74
CA LEU A 42 2.61 4.82 6.80
C LEU A 42 2.78 5.56 5.48
N TYR A 43 2.54 6.87 5.47
CA TYR A 43 2.55 7.66 4.23
C TYR A 43 3.70 8.67 4.17
N GLY A 44 4.24 8.90 2.97
CA GLY A 44 5.10 10.06 2.73
C GLY A 44 4.29 11.35 2.79
N GLU A 45 4.80 12.43 3.39
CA GLU A 45 4.00 13.65 3.68
C GLU A 45 3.32 14.23 2.42
N GLU A 46 4.01 14.20 1.28
CA GLU A 46 3.49 14.67 -0.02
C GLU A 46 2.34 13.80 -0.58
N ASP A 47 2.20 12.58 -0.05
CA ASP A 47 1.24 11.55 -0.49
C ASP A 47 0.06 11.39 0.49
N LYS A 48 -0.13 12.34 1.42
CA LYS A 48 -1.22 12.29 2.40
C LYS A 48 -2.59 12.05 1.76
N TYR A 49 -2.87 12.72 0.65
CA TYR A 49 -4.15 12.58 -0.06
C TYR A 49 -4.41 11.13 -0.53
N ALA A 50 -3.41 10.47 -1.12
CA ALA A 50 -3.51 9.06 -1.51
C ALA A 50 -3.74 8.15 -0.29
N ALA A 51 -3.08 8.46 0.82
CA ALA A 51 -3.23 7.71 2.05
C ALA A 51 -4.59 7.91 2.73
N ASP A 52 -5.19 9.11 2.63
CA ASP A 52 -6.55 9.41 3.08
C ASP A 52 -7.58 8.59 2.26
N LEU A 53 -7.40 8.46 0.95
CA LEU A 53 -8.26 7.63 0.09
C LEU A 53 -8.22 6.16 0.50
N LEU A 54 -7.01 5.62 0.68
CA LEU A 54 -6.84 4.25 1.16
C LEU A 54 -7.45 4.05 2.55
N PHE A 55 -7.26 5.01 3.45
CA PHE A 55 -7.85 4.97 4.79
C PHE A 55 -9.38 4.86 4.72
N ALA A 56 -10.03 5.69 3.90
CA ALA A 56 -11.47 5.66 3.70
C ALA A 56 -11.94 4.33 3.11
N ALA A 57 -11.19 3.74 2.17
CA ALA A 57 -11.50 2.43 1.59
C ALA A 57 -11.35 1.26 2.59
N LEU A 58 -10.45 1.38 3.55
CA LEU A 58 -10.19 0.34 4.57
C LEU A 58 -11.15 0.40 5.76
N GLN A 59 -11.61 1.59 6.14
CA GLN A 59 -12.48 1.82 7.30
C GLN A 59 -13.71 0.91 7.37
N PRO A 60 -14.45 0.62 6.28
CA PRO A 60 -15.62 -0.26 6.33
C PRO A 60 -15.30 -1.69 6.77
N ASN A 61 -14.08 -2.16 6.50
CA ASN A 61 -13.67 -3.56 6.69
C ASN A 61 -12.74 -3.77 7.88
N LEU A 62 -12.08 -2.71 8.37
CA LEU A 62 -11.08 -2.77 9.43
C LEU A 62 -11.40 -1.74 10.53
N ARG A 63 -11.57 -2.24 11.76
CA ARG A 63 -12.01 -1.41 12.91
C ARG A 63 -10.92 -0.50 13.49
N ASN A 64 -9.64 -0.81 13.26
CA ASN A 64 -8.49 -0.12 13.87
C ASN A 64 -7.44 0.25 12.81
N VAL A 65 -7.82 1.10 11.85
CA VAL A 65 -6.88 1.68 10.88
C VAL A 65 -6.28 2.96 11.47
N LYS A 66 -4.97 3.10 11.45
CA LYS A 66 -4.24 4.32 11.80
C LYS A 66 -3.61 4.91 10.56
N LEU A 67 -3.64 6.24 10.44
CA LEU A 67 -2.99 6.97 9.36
C LEU A 67 -1.85 7.81 9.94
N VAL A 68 -0.63 7.55 9.47
CA VAL A 68 0.59 7.99 10.17
C VAL A 68 1.68 8.44 9.18
N PRO A 69 2.29 9.63 9.33
CA PRO A 69 3.37 10.07 8.45
C PRO A 69 4.65 9.24 8.68
N ALA A 70 5.38 8.97 7.60
CA ALA A 70 6.56 8.10 7.58
C ALA A 70 7.86 8.77 8.10
N LYS A 71 7.74 9.67 9.08
CA LYS A 71 8.86 10.39 9.69
C LYS A 71 8.80 10.29 11.21
N GLY A 72 9.89 9.84 11.83
CA GLY A 72 10.09 9.87 13.29
C GLY A 72 9.28 8.84 14.11
N GLN A 73 8.71 7.81 13.48
CA GLN A 73 7.78 6.90 14.15
C GLN A 73 8.35 5.50 14.40
N LYS A 74 8.08 4.95 15.58
CA LYS A 74 8.25 3.53 15.86
C LYS A 74 6.99 2.80 15.41
N LEU A 75 7.14 1.80 14.55
CA LEU A 75 6.07 0.89 14.17
C LEU A 75 5.50 0.20 15.40
N GLY A 76 4.18 0.19 15.54
CA GLY A 76 3.49 -0.55 16.58
C GLY A 76 3.40 -2.04 16.28
N LYS A 77 2.52 -2.73 17.03
CA LYS A 77 2.27 -4.17 16.93
C LYS A 77 1.18 -4.51 15.89
N GLU A 78 0.89 -3.62 14.94
CA GLU A 78 -0.18 -3.83 13.97
C GLU A 78 0.12 -5.02 13.05
N ASP A 79 -0.93 -5.84 12.83
CA ASP A 79 -0.89 -7.01 11.96
C ASP A 79 -0.76 -6.65 10.47
N LEU A 80 -1.30 -5.49 10.06
CA LEU A 80 -1.19 -4.95 8.70
C LEU A 80 -0.42 -3.62 8.71
N VAL A 81 0.65 -3.54 7.93
CA VAL A 81 1.38 -2.29 7.66
C VAL A 81 1.30 -1.99 6.18
N VAL A 82 0.76 -0.84 5.81
CA VAL A 82 0.72 -0.38 4.42
C VAL A 82 1.64 0.84 4.28
N TYR A 83 2.67 0.72 3.45
CA TYR A 83 3.51 1.83 3.06
C TYR A 83 2.93 2.50 1.82
N VAL A 84 2.58 3.79 1.94
CA VAL A 84 2.01 4.60 0.86
C VAL A 84 2.97 5.73 0.50
N GLY A 85 3.11 6.00 -0.79
CA GLY A 85 3.97 7.07 -1.29
C GLY A 85 5.24 6.59 -1.96
N SER A 86 5.89 7.51 -2.66
CA SER A 86 7.15 7.22 -3.34
C SER A 86 8.26 6.84 -2.36
N PHE A 87 9.26 6.07 -2.78
CA PHE A 87 10.42 5.80 -1.91
C PHE A 87 11.26 7.05 -1.63
N LYS A 88 11.05 8.16 -2.36
CA LYS A 88 11.64 9.47 -2.07
C LYS A 88 10.91 10.16 -0.92
N SER A 89 9.57 10.19 -0.95
CA SER A 89 8.71 10.82 0.07
C SER A 89 8.50 9.93 1.31
N ASN A 90 8.69 8.61 1.18
CA ASN A 90 8.54 7.61 2.23
C ASN A 90 9.84 6.80 2.43
N PRO A 91 10.82 7.32 3.20
CA PRO A 91 12.10 6.63 3.42
C PRO A 91 11.94 5.33 4.23
N LEU A 92 10.91 5.22 5.06
CA LEU A 92 10.60 3.98 5.80
C LEU A 92 10.18 2.86 4.85
N ALA A 93 9.40 3.17 3.81
CA ALA A 93 9.05 2.20 2.76
C ALA A 93 10.30 1.68 2.07
N ARG A 94 11.22 2.57 1.67
CA ARG A 94 12.49 2.19 1.03
C ARG A 94 13.32 1.26 1.92
N HIS A 95 13.45 1.60 3.21
CA HIS A 95 14.17 0.79 4.18
C HIS A 95 13.53 -0.58 4.38
N ALA A 96 12.21 -0.62 4.58
CA ALA A 96 11.47 -1.87 4.76
C ALA A 96 11.57 -2.78 3.53
N PHE A 97 11.43 -2.23 2.32
CA PHE A 97 11.53 -2.98 1.08
C PHE A 97 12.92 -3.62 0.91
N LYS A 98 13.98 -2.86 1.21
CA LYS A 98 15.37 -3.35 1.22
C LYS A 98 15.60 -4.43 2.28
N SER A 99 15.04 -4.26 3.48
CA SER A 99 15.17 -5.24 4.57
C SER A 99 14.50 -6.60 4.26
N LEU A 100 13.54 -6.60 3.32
CA LEU A 100 12.91 -7.82 2.80
C LEU A 100 13.71 -8.49 1.68
N GLY A 101 14.89 -7.96 1.34
CA GLY A 101 15.78 -8.49 0.29
C GLY A 101 15.49 -7.98 -1.12
N TYR A 102 14.61 -6.99 -1.27
CA TYR A 102 14.24 -6.45 -2.57
C TYR A 102 14.97 -5.13 -2.86
N SER A 103 15.28 -4.92 -4.12
CA SER A 103 15.76 -3.63 -4.62
C SER A 103 14.99 -3.29 -5.89
N LEU A 104 14.72 -2.01 -6.08
CA LEU A 104 14.06 -1.49 -7.28
C LEU A 104 14.88 -0.31 -7.76
N LYS A 105 15.20 -0.27 -9.06
CA LYS A 105 15.84 0.88 -9.70
C LYS A 105 14.79 1.94 -9.97
N TRP A 106 14.39 2.66 -8.93
CA TRP A 106 13.30 3.63 -8.98
C TRP A 106 13.54 4.75 -10.00
N GLU A 107 14.79 5.14 -10.18
CA GLU A 107 15.20 6.20 -11.09
C GLU A 107 15.00 5.80 -12.56
N ALA A 108 14.93 4.49 -12.85
CA ALA A 108 14.72 3.97 -14.20
C ALA A 108 13.23 3.76 -14.55
N MET A 109 12.32 4.01 -13.61
CA MET A 109 10.88 3.89 -13.86
C MET A 109 10.34 5.16 -14.51
N THR A 110 9.39 5.00 -15.42
CA THR A 110 8.67 6.12 -16.04
C THR A 110 7.74 6.79 -15.03
N ASP A 111 7.48 8.08 -15.24
CA ASP A 111 6.52 8.82 -14.42
C ASP A 111 5.12 8.19 -14.48
N GLY A 112 4.39 8.28 -13.37
CA GLY A 112 3.13 7.57 -13.15
C GLY A 112 3.27 6.06 -12.88
N SER A 113 4.45 5.46 -13.04
CA SER A 113 4.64 4.05 -12.69
C SER A 113 4.47 3.81 -11.19
N PHE A 114 4.01 2.62 -10.83
CA PHE A 114 3.82 2.24 -9.44
C PHE A 114 4.19 0.79 -9.16
N LEU A 115 4.39 0.51 -7.87
CA LEU A 115 4.62 -0.80 -7.29
C LEU A 115 3.50 -1.08 -6.30
N LEU A 116 2.77 -2.17 -6.55
CA LEU A 116 1.88 -2.76 -5.57
C LEU A 116 2.41 -4.14 -5.19
N LYS A 117 2.84 -4.32 -3.94
CA LYS A 117 3.44 -5.59 -3.49
C LYS A 117 3.10 -5.93 -2.05
N THR A 118 2.72 -7.18 -1.83
CA THR A 118 2.38 -7.72 -0.52
C THR A 118 3.38 -8.76 -0.06
N PHE A 119 3.73 -8.68 1.21
CA PHE A 119 4.58 -9.64 1.91
C PHE A 119 3.87 -10.13 3.16
N ARG A 120 4.00 -11.42 3.44
CA ARG A 120 3.46 -12.02 4.66
C ARG A 120 4.54 -12.81 5.36
N LYS A 121 4.76 -12.51 6.64
CA LYS A 121 5.72 -13.24 7.49
C LYS A 121 5.20 -13.30 8.91
N SER A 122 5.12 -14.51 9.46
CA SER A 122 4.74 -14.76 10.86
C SER A 122 3.44 -14.06 11.30
N GLY A 123 2.41 -14.08 10.44
CA GLY A 123 1.10 -13.47 10.73
C GLY A 123 1.02 -11.97 10.47
N LYS A 124 2.15 -11.29 10.21
CA LYS A 124 2.20 -9.89 9.80
C LYS A 124 2.14 -9.75 8.29
N THR A 125 1.32 -8.82 7.83
CA THR A 125 1.17 -8.45 6.42
C THR A 125 1.76 -7.07 6.20
N THR A 126 2.63 -6.96 5.20
CA THR A 126 3.22 -5.69 4.78
C THR A 126 2.85 -5.45 3.32
N VAL A 127 2.24 -4.31 3.04
CA VAL A 127 1.88 -3.90 1.69
C VAL A 127 2.68 -2.66 1.32
N PHE A 128 3.19 -2.62 0.11
CA PHE A 128 3.80 -1.45 -0.51
C PHE A 128 2.88 -0.99 -1.63
N ALA A 129 2.31 0.21 -1.48
CA ALA A 129 1.58 0.93 -2.51
C ALA A 129 2.38 2.20 -2.83
N ALA A 130 3.42 2.05 -3.64
CA ALA A 130 4.44 3.07 -3.85
C ALA A 130 4.49 3.51 -5.31
N GLY A 131 4.37 4.81 -5.56
CA GLY A 131 4.54 5.40 -6.89
C GLY A 131 5.95 5.90 -7.16
N LYS A 132 6.28 6.08 -8.45
CA LYS A 132 7.46 6.86 -8.88
C LYS A 132 7.32 8.32 -8.43
N ASP A 133 6.10 8.82 -8.51
CA ASP A 133 5.69 10.17 -8.19
C ASP A 133 4.31 10.14 -7.50
N ARG A 134 3.73 11.33 -7.30
CA ARG A 134 2.41 11.49 -6.68
C ARG A 134 1.30 10.83 -7.51
N SER A 135 1.37 10.89 -8.84
CA SER A 135 0.38 10.29 -9.73
C SER A 135 0.44 8.77 -9.68
N GLY A 136 1.63 8.18 -9.74
CA GLY A 136 1.81 6.73 -9.57
C GLY A 136 1.37 6.26 -8.19
N THR A 137 1.57 7.07 -7.14
CA THR A 137 1.08 6.71 -5.81
C THR A 137 -0.45 6.70 -5.78
N LEU A 138 -1.10 7.66 -6.44
CA LEU A 138 -2.55 7.65 -6.58
C LEU A 138 -3.04 6.43 -7.35
N TYR A 139 -2.37 6.05 -8.44
CA TYR A 139 -2.71 4.82 -9.17
C TYR A 139 -2.48 3.54 -8.36
N ALA A 140 -1.56 3.56 -7.39
CA ALA A 140 -1.32 2.41 -6.52
C ALA A 140 -2.42 2.21 -5.46
N VAL A 141 -3.13 3.28 -5.09
CA VAL A 141 -4.16 3.26 -4.03
C VAL A 141 -5.58 3.37 -4.53
N ASN A 142 -5.78 3.67 -5.83
CA ASN A 142 -7.05 4.00 -6.45
C ASN A 142 -7.41 3.00 -7.53
#